data_AF-A0A0Q6FX89-F1
#
_entry.id   AF-A0A0Q6FX89-F1
#
_cell.length_a   1.000
_cell.length_b   1.000
_cell.length_c   1.000
_cell.angle_alpha   90.00
_cell.angle_beta   90.00
_cell.angle_gamma   90.00
#
_symmetry.space_group_name_H-M   'P 1'
#
loop_
_entity.id
_entity.type
_entity.pdbx_description
1 polymer ?
#
loop_
_entity_poly.entity_id
_entity_poly.type
_entity_poly.pdbx_seq_one_letter_code
_entity_poly.pdbx_strand_id
1 'polypeptide(L)'
;MLALGGGTTAVLVDRANDQRAAQELADSVAREAQELADAETAYDDAVEDLDSVVGSLTTLATDVDLALTDATSDIDDATLLLDAAPVGVVPEAERTALDTARADLSTAVDSWGPSQEAPEPPEARPTTTDELVEATEQVEADVETLTTTLEDTQTGLDTLTTQQDTLADAADALLATVPATSQSYVDTYTVATNASRSEMQIAAAGVSPSWSADSSTQLATFAAAANAVVTSQTDQEWLLANPVHPNRPVVEAFARSLAGGVPVDFAWAPEVNGHGLGNSWGGYGTWNTAQYGYSTITLSDNVAERWPEEGVQALVVHETGHAITSKCYDLYSAAPFNSDDEMFATSWAISMGYDDGNGSGEWLYGRPSDEQIAAAAGCR
;
A
#
# COMPACT_ATOMS: atom_id res chain seq x y z
N MET A 1 121.76 0.63 -31.23
CA MET A 1 120.57 0.81 -30.38
C MET A 1 119.90 2.11 -30.77
N LEU A 2 118.78 2.08 -31.50
CA LEU A 2 117.73 3.10 -31.45
C LEU A 2 116.57 2.75 -32.41
N ALA A 3 115.37 2.79 -31.86
CA ALA A 3 114.07 3.05 -32.48
C ALA A 3 113.50 2.07 -33.53
N LEU A 4 113.01 0.93 -33.07
CA LEU A 4 111.90 0.19 -33.68
C LEU A 4 110.92 -0.19 -32.56
N GLY A 5 109.88 0.62 -32.33
CA GLY A 5 108.92 0.36 -31.24
C GLY A 5 107.62 1.19 -31.23
N GLY A 6 107.39 2.07 -32.20
CA GLY A 6 106.24 3.00 -32.18
C GLY A 6 104.93 2.47 -32.79
N GLY A 7 104.95 1.36 -33.54
CA GLY A 7 103.78 0.84 -34.24
C GLY A 7 102.79 0.06 -33.35
N THR A 8 103.26 -0.55 -32.26
CA THR A 8 102.44 -1.42 -31.41
C THR A 8 101.62 -0.62 -30.40
N THR A 9 102.14 0.51 -29.93
CA THR A 9 101.47 1.35 -28.92
C THR A 9 100.32 2.16 -29.51
N ALA A 10 100.45 2.66 -30.75
CA ALA A 10 99.37 3.35 -31.46
C ALA A 10 98.18 2.43 -31.74
N VAL A 11 98.44 1.18 -32.17
CA VAL A 11 97.40 0.16 -32.43
C VAL A 11 96.68 -0.29 -31.14
N LEU A 12 97.38 -0.31 -30.00
CA LEU A 12 96.77 -0.64 -28.70
C LEU A 12 95.88 0.48 -28.16
N VAL A 13 96.23 1.75 -28.40
CA VAL A 13 95.43 2.91 -27.99
C VAL A 13 94.15 3.02 -28.84
N ASP A 14 94.25 2.81 -30.16
CA ASP A 14 93.07 2.79 -31.05
C ASP A 14 92.08 1.69 -30.62
N ARG A 15 92.59 0.49 -30.35
CA ARG A 15 91.77 -0.64 -29.91
C ARG A 15 91.10 -0.43 -28.55
N ALA A 16 91.74 0.31 -27.65
CA ALA A 16 91.18 0.66 -26.35
C ALA A 16 90.10 1.75 -26.47
N ASN A 17 90.26 2.71 -27.38
CA ASN A 17 89.24 3.71 -27.69
C ASN A 17 88.02 3.07 -28.37
N ASP A 18 88.23 2.13 -29.30
CA ASP A 18 87.15 1.36 -29.93
C ASP A 18 86.39 0.50 -28.91
N GLN A 19 87.09 -0.14 -27.97
CA GLN A 19 86.45 -0.88 -26.87
C GLN A 19 85.60 0.04 -25.97
N ARG A 20 86.12 1.22 -25.65
CA ARG A 20 85.39 2.19 -24.82
C ARG A 20 84.17 2.74 -25.55
N ALA A 21 84.29 3.09 -26.83
CA ALA A 21 83.16 3.53 -27.65
C ALA A 21 82.10 2.43 -27.81
N ALA A 22 82.52 1.16 -27.97
CA ALA A 22 81.60 0.03 -28.02
C ALA A 22 80.89 -0.20 -26.68
N GLN A 23 81.56 0.05 -25.55
CA GLN A 23 81.00 -0.07 -24.21
C GLN A 23 80.03 1.08 -23.90
N GLU A 24 80.38 2.33 -24.25
CA GLU A 24 79.49 3.49 -24.13
C GLU A 24 78.23 3.33 -25.01
N LEU A 25 78.36 2.77 -26.21
CA LEU A 25 77.22 2.42 -27.06
C LEU A 25 76.36 1.31 -26.46
N ALA A 26 76.98 0.24 -25.94
CA ALA A 26 76.27 -0.86 -25.29
C ALA A 26 75.50 -0.39 -24.05
N ASP A 27 76.10 0.48 -23.24
CA ASP A 27 75.46 1.08 -22.08
C ASP A 27 74.31 2.02 -22.49
N SER A 28 74.42 2.72 -23.62
CA SER A 28 73.31 3.53 -24.15
C SER A 28 72.14 2.69 -24.64
N VAL A 29 72.43 1.64 -25.41
CA VAL A 29 71.39 0.71 -25.90
C VAL A 29 70.72 -0.01 -24.74
N ALA A 30 71.47 -0.40 -23.70
CA ALA A 30 70.91 -1.02 -22.50
C ALA A 30 69.99 -0.08 -21.72
N ARG A 31 70.34 1.22 -21.66
CA ARG A 31 69.50 2.25 -21.02
C ARG A 31 68.21 2.49 -21.79
N GLU A 32 68.30 2.68 -23.11
CA GLU A 32 67.13 2.87 -23.98
C GLU A 32 66.19 1.65 -23.92
N ALA A 33 66.74 0.44 -23.85
CA ALA A 33 65.94 -0.78 -23.68
C ALA A 33 65.24 -0.84 -22.31
N GLN A 34 65.89 -0.37 -21.24
CA GLN A 34 65.27 -0.28 -19.92
C GLN A 34 64.18 0.79 -19.88
N GLU A 35 64.44 1.98 -20.43
CA GLU A 35 63.47 3.08 -20.52
C GLU A 35 62.22 2.66 -21.31
N LEU A 36 62.39 1.92 -22.40
CA LEU A 36 61.27 1.32 -23.14
C LEU A 36 60.49 0.32 -22.30
N ALA A 37 61.16 -0.62 -21.62
CA ALA A 37 60.50 -1.62 -20.80
C ALA A 37 59.72 -1.01 -19.61
N ASP A 38 60.27 0.04 -19.00
CA ASP A 38 59.60 0.78 -17.93
C ASP A 38 58.37 1.54 -18.47
N ALA A 39 58.48 2.17 -19.64
CA ALA A 39 57.36 2.85 -20.30
C ALA A 39 56.25 1.88 -20.76
N GLU A 40 56.62 0.69 -21.26
CA GLU A 40 55.66 -0.37 -21.59
C GLU A 40 54.90 -0.85 -20.35
N THR A 41 55.60 -1.03 -19.23
CA THR A 41 54.97 -1.44 -17.96
C THR A 41 53.99 -0.38 -17.47
N ALA A 42 54.41 0.88 -17.44
CA ALA A 42 53.55 1.98 -16.98
C ALA A 42 52.30 2.15 -17.87
N TYR A 43 52.44 1.98 -19.19
CA TYR A 43 51.31 1.99 -20.11
C TYR A 43 50.35 0.82 -19.85
N ASP A 44 50.87 -0.40 -19.70
CA ASP A 44 50.04 -1.59 -19.45
C ASP A 44 49.29 -1.47 -18.10
N ASP A 45 49.94 -0.95 -17.05
CA ASP A 45 49.32 -0.67 -15.75
C ASP A 45 48.19 0.37 -15.87
N ALA A 46 48.41 1.48 -16.59
CA ALA A 46 47.40 2.51 -16.80
C ALA A 46 46.18 1.99 -17.58
N VAL A 47 46.40 1.12 -18.57
CA VAL A 47 45.32 0.44 -19.32
C VAL A 47 44.53 -0.51 -18.43
N GLU A 48 45.19 -1.26 -17.53
CA GLU A 48 44.50 -2.13 -16.56
C GLU A 48 43.61 -1.30 -15.61
N ASP A 49 44.10 -0.14 -15.14
CA ASP A 49 43.31 0.79 -14.33
C ASP A 49 42.11 1.34 -15.11
N LEU A 50 42.28 1.70 -16.38
CA LEU A 50 41.19 2.15 -17.25
C LEU A 50 40.12 1.06 -17.41
N ASP A 51 40.51 -0.16 -17.76
CA ASP A 51 39.60 -1.30 -17.91
C ASP A 51 38.80 -1.57 -16.62
N SER A 52 39.45 -1.44 -15.46
CA SER A 52 38.82 -1.60 -14.14
C SER A 52 37.74 -0.53 -13.87
N VAL A 53 38.04 0.74 -14.14
CA VAL A 53 37.07 1.84 -13.95
C VAL A 53 35.92 1.73 -14.94
N VAL A 54 36.18 1.40 -16.21
CA VAL A 54 35.15 1.15 -17.23
C VAL A 54 34.22 -0.01 -16.83
N GLY A 55 34.77 -1.10 -16.29
CA GLY A 55 34.00 -2.23 -15.79
C GLY A 55 33.08 -1.86 -14.61
N SER A 56 33.59 -1.02 -13.70
CA SER A 56 32.82 -0.50 -12.56
C SER A 56 31.68 0.42 -13.01
N LEU A 57 31.95 1.35 -13.93
CA LEU A 57 30.94 2.23 -14.52
C LEU A 57 29.86 1.45 -15.28
N THR A 58 30.22 0.41 -16.02
CA THR A 58 29.25 -0.44 -16.75
C THR A 58 28.30 -1.15 -15.80
N THR A 59 28.81 -1.64 -14.67
CA THR A 59 27.99 -2.26 -13.63
C THR A 59 27.05 -1.24 -13.00
N LEU A 60 27.59 -0.08 -12.60
CA LEU A 60 26.81 1.01 -12.00
C LEU A 60 25.74 1.54 -12.94
N ALA A 61 26.02 1.64 -14.24
CA ALA A 61 25.04 2.05 -15.25
C ALA A 61 23.84 1.08 -15.31
N THR A 62 24.09 -0.23 -15.15
CA THR A 62 23.01 -1.23 -15.09
C THR A 62 22.16 -1.05 -13.84
N ASP A 63 22.78 -0.76 -12.70
CA ASP A 63 22.08 -0.52 -11.43
C ASP A 63 21.25 0.77 -11.51
N VAL A 64 21.77 1.82 -12.14
CA VAL A 64 21.05 3.07 -12.39
C VAL A 64 19.83 2.85 -13.30
N ASP A 65 19.97 2.11 -14.41
CA ASP A 65 18.84 1.83 -15.32
C ASP A 65 17.70 1.08 -14.61
N LEU A 66 18.05 0.12 -13.74
CA LEU A 66 17.08 -0.60 -12.91
C LEU A 66 16.41 0.36 -11.91
N ALA A 67 17.20 1.13 -11.16
CA ALA A 67 16.70 2.06 -10.16
C ALA A 67 15.80 3.16 -10.77
N LEU A 68 16.13 3.66 -11.97
CA LEU A 68 15.30 4.63 -12.70
C LEU A 68 13.97 4.02 -13.16
N THR A 69 13.99 2.77 -13.60
CA THR A 69 12.76 2.04 -13.98
C THR A 69 11.85 1.86 -12.76
N ASP A 70 12.41 1.41 -11.64
CA ASP A 70 11.66 1.21 -10.39
C ASP A 70 11.13 2.54 -9.87
N ALA A 71 11.95 3.59 -9.81
CA ALA A 71 11.54 4.93 -9.37
C ALA A 71 10.42 5.51 -10.25
N THR A 72 10.45 5.28 -11.55
CA THR A 72 9.37 5.73 -12.46
C THR A 72 8.06 4.99 -12.14
N SER A 73 8.13 3.67 -11.89
CA SER A 73 6.97 2.89 -11.46
C SER A 73 6.42 3.39 -10.13
N ASP A 74 7.30 3.68 -9.17
CA ASP A 74 6.93 4.21 -7.85
C ASP A 74 6.22 5.57 -7.94
N ILE A 75 6.67 6.45 -8.85
CA ILE A 75 6.01 7.75 -9.13
C ILE A 75 4.59 7.55 -9.67
N ASP A 76 4.40 6.61 -10.60
CA ASP A 76 3.10 6.29 -11.18
C ASP A 76 2.16 5.69 -10.12
N ASP A 77 2.64 4.74 -9.32
CA ASP A 77 1.88 4.12 -8.24
C ASP A 77 1.52 5.13 -7.14
N ALA A 78 2.43 6.05 -6.78
CA ALA A 78 2.14 7.15 -5.86
C ALA A 78 1.10 8.12 -6.43
N THR A 79 1.10 8.35 -7.74
CA THR A 79 0.07 9.16 -8.41
C THR A 79 -1.31 8.49 -8.30
N LEU A 80 -1.39 7.18 -8.57
CA LEU A 80 -2.62 6.41 -8.40
C LEU A 80 -3.10 6.40 -6.95
N LEU A 81 -2.18 6.29 -5.99
CA LEU A 81 -2.50 6.36 -4.57
C LEU A 81 -3.05 7.74 -4.19
N LEU A 82 -2.46 8.83 -4.68
CA LEU A 82 -2.99 10.18 -4.51
C LEU A 82 -4.38 10.32 -5.15
N ASP A 83 -4.64 9.80 -6.34
CA ASP A 83 -5.97 9.87 -6.94
C ASP A 83 -7.03 9.11 -6.12
N ALA A 84 -6.63 8.01 -5.49
CA ALA A 84 -7.47 7.21 -4.60
C ALA A 84 -7.67 7.83 -3.20
N ALA A 85 -6.97 8.91 -2.86
CA ALA A 85 -6.92 9.50 -1.52
C ALA A 85 -7.68 10.84 -1.40
N PRO A 86 -9.01 10.91 -1.66
CA PRO A 86 -9.70 12.19 -1.82
C PRO A 86 -9.61 13.09 -0.59
N VAL A 87 -9.55 14.40 -0.84
CA VAL A 87 -9.54 15.44 0.20
C VAL A 87 -10.78 15.29 1.09
N GLY A 88 -10.57 15.32 2.40
CA GLY A 88 -11.63 15.17 3.39
C GLY A 88 -11.91 13.73 3.81
N VAL A 89 -11.39 12.73 3.08
CA VAL A 89 -11.35 11.33 3.54
C VAL A 89 -10.03 11.05 4.21
N VAL A 90 -8.90 11.31 3.55
CA VAL A 90 -7.59 11.20 4.19
C VAL A 90 -7.15 12.55 4.77
N PRO A 91 -6.31 12.54 5.81
CA PRO A 91 -5.65 13.76 6.29
C PRO A 91 -4.85 14.50 5.20
N GLU A 92 -5.00 15.83 5.15
CA GLU A 92 -4.37 16.68 4.14
C GLU A 92 -2.84 16.75 4.28
N ALA A 93 -2.31 16.65 5.50
CA ALA A 93 -0.87 16.73 5.76
C ALA A 93 -0.14 15.53 5.16
N GLU A 94 -0.63 14.32 5.38
CA GLU A 94 -0.08 13.08 4.86
C GLU A 94 -0.22 13.00 3.34
N ARG A 95 -1.35 13.46 2.78
CA ARG A 95 -1.52 13.59 1.33
C ARG A 95 -0.49 14.55 0.72
N THR A 96 -0.26 15.69 1.36
CA THR A 96 0.72 16.69 0.90
C THR A 96 2.15 16.17 1.00
N ALA A 97 2.48 15.43 2.07
CA ALA A 97 3.78 14.79 2.23
C ALA A 97 4.06 13.78 1.11
N LEU A 98 3.08 12.93 0.78
CA LEU A 98 3.18 11.98 -0.33
C LEU A 98 3.38 12.69 -1.68
N ASP A 99 2.61 13.74 -1.98
CA ASP A 99 2.75 14.48 -3.23
C ASP A 99 4.11 15.21 -3.34
N THR A 100 4.63 15.70 -2.21
CA THR A 100 5.98 16.30 -2.14
C THR A 100 7.06 15.25 -2.42
N ALA A 101 7.03 14.11 -1.73
CA ALA A 101 8.00 13.04 -1.94
C ALA A 101 7.98 12.50 -3.37
N ARG A 102 6.78 12.40 -3.98
CA ARG A 102 6.61 12.01 -5.38
C ARG A 102 7.26 13.03 -6.33
N ALA A 103 7.06 14.33 -6.08
CA ALA A 103 7.65 15.39 -6.88
C ALA A 103 9.18 15.46 -6.73
N ASP A 104 9.69 15.22 -5.52
CA ASP A 104 11.13 15.16 -5.24
C ASP A 104 11.78 13.95 -5.93
N LEU A 105 11.15 12.77 -5.90
CA LEU A 105 11.61 11.60 -6.65
C LEU A 105 11.57 11.85 -8.17
N SER A 106 10.51 12.46 -8.69
CA SER A 106 10.42 12.85 -10.11
C SER A 106 11.54 13.81 -10.49
N THR A 107 11.88 14.77 -9.63
CA THR A 107 12.99 15.69 -9.87
C THR A 107 14.33 14.97 -9.86
N ALA A 108 14.51 13.97 -8.99
CA ALA A 108 15.71 13.13 -8.96
C ALA A 108 15.83 12.31 -10.25
N VAL A 109 14.75 11.69 -10.72
CA VAL A 109 14.70 10.97 -12.01
C VAL A 109 15.04 11.91 -13.18
N ASP A 110 14.42 13.09 -13.25
CA ASP A 110 14.65 14.07 -14.32
C ASP A 110 16.06 14.67 -14.31
N SER A 111 16.78 14.58 -13.18
CA SER A 111 18.16 15.06 -13.06
C SER A 111 19.17 14.17 -13.78
N TRP A 112 18.78 12.93 -14.11
CA TRP A 112 19.61 12.00 -14.88
C TRP A 112 19.65 12.41 -16.36
N GLY A 113 20.84 12.81 -16.80
CA GLY A 113 21.11 13.13 -18.20
C GLY A 113 21.30 11.88 -19.06
N PRO A 114 21.56 12.04 -20.37
CA PRO A 114 21.98 10.93 -21.20
C PRO A 114 23.25 10.30 -20.65
N SER A 115 23.33 8.96 -20.72
CA SER A 115 24.54 8.20 -20.41
C SER A 115 25.74 8.76 -21.19
N GLN A 116 26.87 8.96 -20.49
CA GLN A 116 28.12 9.34 -21.13
C GLN A 116 28.80 8.10 -21.70
N GLU A 117 29.24 8.16 -22.96
CA GLU A 117 30.06 7.11 -23.56
C GLU A 117 31.44 7.08 -22.88
N ALA A 118 31.91 5.88 -22.56
CA ALA A 118 33.27 5.68 -22.07
C ALA A 118 34.29 6.04 -23.18
N PRO A 119 35.45 6.64 -22.83
CA PRO A 119 36.55 6.83 -23.76
C PRO A 119 36.96 5.50 -24.40
N GLU A 120 37.14 5.48 -25.71
CA GLU A 120 37.69 4.31 -26.39
C GLU A 120 39.21 4.26 -26.20
N PRO A 121 39.79 3.08 -25.88
CA PRO A 121 41.23 2.92 -25.86
C PRO A 121 41.84 3.17 -27.25
N PRO A 122 43.12 3.61 -27.35
CA PRO A 122 43.74 3.93 -28.63
C PRO A 122 43.78 2.72 -29.58
N GLU A 123 43.47 2.94 -30.86
CA GLU A 123 43.33 1.87 -31.88
C GLU A 123 44.60 1.01 -32.10
N ALA A 124 45.78 1.51 -31.73
CA ALA A 124 47.04 0.79 -31.85
C ALA A 124 48.00 1.13 -30.69
N ARG A 125 48.66 0.10 -30.13
CA ARG A 125 49.66 0.26 -29.08
C ARG A 125 50.86 1.09 -29.59
N PRO A 126 51.28 2.13 -28.87
CA PRO A 126 52.51 2.86 -29.16
C PRO A 126 53.75 1.95 -29.18
N THR A 127 54.79 2.31 -29.94
CA THR A 127 55.98 1.45 -30.11
C THR A 127 57.30 2.13 -29.74
N THR A 128 57.28 3.44 -29.50
CA THR A 128 58.45 4.19 -29.04
C THR A 128 58.24 4.67 -27.60
N THR A 129 59.32 4.89 -26.85
CA THR A 129 59.27 5.35 -25.46
C THR A 129 58.49 6.66 -25.31
N ASP A 130 58.74 7.64 -26.18
CA ASP A 130 58.05 8.94 -26.12
C ASP A 130 56.53 8.82 -26.36
N GLU A 131 56.13 8.00 -27.35
CA GLU A 131 54.70 7.76 -27.62
C GLU A 131 54.03 6.96 -26.48
N LEU A 132 54.74 6.02 -25.84
CA LEU A 132 54.23 5.29 -24.68
C LEU A 132 53.99 6.23 -23.50
N VAL A 133 54.95 7.11 -23.20
CA VAL A 133 54.80 8.09 -22.11
C VAL A 133 53.62 9.02 -22.35
N GLU A 134 53.48 9.58 -23.56
CA GLU A 134 52.35 10.45 -23.92
C GLU A 134 51.01 9.70 -23.82
N ALA A 135 50.95 8.44 -24.27
CA ALA A 135 49.74 7.64 -24.18
C ALA A 135 49.40 7.25 -22.73
N THR A 136 50.40 6.95 -21.89
CA THR A 136 50.19 6.72 -20.45
C THR A 136 49.57 7.95 -19.79
N GLU A 137 50.11 9.14 -20.01
CA GLU A 137 49.57 10.39 -19.43
C GLU A 137 48.10 10.63 -19.86
N GLN A 138 47.74 10.30 -21.10
CA GLN A 138 46.36 10.41 -21.58
C GLN A 138 45.44 9.38 -20.91
N VAL A 139 45.86 8.12 -20.80
CA VAL A 139 45.07 7.06 -20.14
C VAL A 139 44.87 7.38 -18.66
N GLU A 140 45.90 7.87 -17.96
CA GLU A 140 45.78 8.31 -16.57
C GLU A 140 44.78 9.46 -16.41
N ALA A 141 44.76 10.43 -17.34
CA ALA A 141 43.78 11.52 -17.33
C ALA A 141 42.33 11.02 -17.59
N ASP A 142 42.17 10.02 -18.46
CA ASP A 142 40.88 9.38 -18.70
C ASP A 142 40.42 8.60 -17.46
N VAL A 143 41.32 7.89 -16.78
CA VAL A 143 41.05 7.21 -15.50
C VAL A 143 40.57 8.21 -14.44
N GLU A 144 41.23 9.34 -14.27
CA GLU A 144 40.82 10.38 -13.30
C GLU A 144 39.42 10.93 -13.61
N THR A 145 39.15 11.20 -14.89
CA THR A 145 37.85 11.67 -15.37
C THR A 145 36.73 10.66 -15.12
N LEU A 146 36.97 9.40 -15.46
CA LEU A 146 36.00 8.32 -15.26
C LEU A 146 35.80 8.00 -13.77
N THR A 147 36.83 8.12 -12.95
CA THR A 147 36.73 7.93 -11.50
C THR A 147 35.82 9.00 -10.88
N THR A 148 35.99 10.25 -11.29
CA THR A 148 35.08 11.35 -10.87
C THR A 148 33.64 11.06 -11.33
N THR A 149 33.48 10.59 -12.57
CA THR A 149 32.15 10.22 -13.12
C THR A 149 31.51 9.07 -12.34
N LEU A 150 32.28 8.07 -11.92
CA LEU A 150 31.82 6.95 -11.11
C LEU A 150 31.32 7.44 -9.74
N GLU A 151 32.07 8.31 -9.07
CA GLU A 151 31.68 8.89 -7.77
C GLU A 151 30.42 9.77 -7.87
N ASP A 152 30.33 10.61 -8.90
CA ASP A 152 29.15 11.44 -9.15
C ASP A 152 27.91 10.59 -9.45
N THR A 153 28.08 9.54 -10.25
CA THR A 153 27.00 8.59 -10.59
C THR A 153 26.52 7.83 -9.35
N GLN A 154 27.45 7.36 -8.50
CA GLN A 154 27.11 6.69 -7.25
C GLN A 154 26.35 7.62 -6.31
N THR A 155 26.78 8.88 -6.20
CA THR A 155 26.09 9.91 -5.39
C THR A 155 24.67 10.18 -5.91
N GLY A 156 24.50 10.21 -7.23
CA GLY A 156 23.19 10.30 -7.87
C GLY A 156 22.29 9.11 -7.54
N LEU A 157 22.83 7.89 -7.60
CA LEU A 157 22.10 6.66 -7.28
C LEU A 157 21.67 6.64 -5.80
N ASP A 158 22.58 6.98 -4.88
CA ASP A 158 22.28 7.07 -3.45
C ASP A 158 21.17 8.11 -3.17
N THR A 159 21.17 9.22 -3.90
CA THR A 159 20.12 10.25 -3.83
C THR A 159 18.78 9.69 -4.31
N LEU A 160 18.77 8.98 -5.44
CA LEU A 160 17.56 8.36 -5.99
C LEU A 160 16.95 7.36 -5.00
N THR A 161 17.76 6.45 -4.44
CA THR A 161 17.32 5.48 -3.42
C THR A 161 16.77 6.17 -2.19
N THR A 162 17.41 7.23 -1.69
CA THR A 162 16.91 8.01 -0.54
C THR A 162 15.53 8.60 -0.81
N GLN A 163 15.28 9.07 -2.04
CA GLN A 163 13.98 9.61 -2.43
C GLN A 163 12.91 8.53 -2.58
N GLN A 164 13.27 7.33 -3.07
CA GLN A 164 12.35 6.17 -3.08
C GLN A 164 11.94 5.75 -1.67
N ASP A 165 12.90 5.67 -0.75
CA ASP A 165 12.62 5.37 0.67
C ASP A 165 11.69 6.44 1.28
N THR A 166 11.97 7.71 1.00
CA THR A 166 11.14 8.83 1.47
C THR A 166 9.71 8.77 0.92
N LEU A 167 9.56 8.38 -0.35
CA LEU A 167 8.27 8.18 -0.98
C LEU A 167 7.49 7.03 -0.33
N ALA A 168 8.15 5.89 -0.11
CA ALA A 168 7.56 4.73 0.54
C ALA A 168 7.11 5.05 1.97
N ASP A 169 7.95 5.73 2.76
CA ASP A 169 7.62 6.17 4.11
C ASP A 169 6.40 7.12 4.12
N ALA A 170 6.31 8.03 3.15
CA ALA A 170 5.16 8.94 3.03
C ALA A 170 3.87 8.21 2.65
N ALA A 171 3.96 7.21 1.76
CA ALA A 171 2.83 6.36 1.38
C ALA A 171 2.35 5.51 2.58
N ASP A 172 3.26 4.88 3.31
CA ASP A 172 2.97 4.12 4.54
C ASP A 172 2.31 5.01 5.60
N ALA A 173 2.82 6.22 5.81
CA ALA A 173 2.25 7.18 6.76
C ALA A 173 0.80 7.54 6.39
N LEU A 174 0.50 7.76 5.11
CA LEU A 174 -0.85 8.01 4.63
C LEU A 174 -1.78 6.82 4.86
N LEU A 175 -1.34 5.61 4.50
CA LEU A 175 -2.13 4.38 4.66
C LEU A 175 -2.40 4.07 6.14
N ALA A 176 -1.43 4.32 7.01
CA ALA A 176 -1.56 4.14 8.45
C ALA A 176 -2.65 5.03 9.10
N THR A 177 -3.12 6.09 8.43
CA THR A 177 -4.22 6.93 8.92
C THR A 177 -5.60 6.28 8.79
N VAL A 178 -5.75 5.32 7.87
CA VAL A 178 -7.06 4.75 7.49
C VAL A 178 -7.86 4.19 8.68
N PRO A 179 -7.29 3.41 9.62
CA PRO A 179 -8.06 2.87 10.74
C PRO A 179 -8.65 3.97 11.65
N ALA A 180 -7.88 5.02 11.95
CA ALA A 180 -8.34 6.13 12.79
C ALA A 180 -9.40 6.97 12.09
N THR A 181 -9.22 7.22 10.79
CA THR A 181 -10.23 7.89 9.95
C THR A 181 -11.54 7.12 9.91
N SER A 182 -11.48 5.80 9.72
CA SER A 182 -12.67 4.93 9.73
C SER A 182 -13.46 5.06 11.03
N GLN A 183 -12.77 4.98 12.16
CA GLN A 183 -13.41 5.14 13.46
C GLN A 183 -14.03 6.54 13.62
N SER A 184 -13.34 7.61 13.19
CA SER A 184 -13.85 8.98 13.24
C SER A 184 -15.15 9.14 12.45
N TYR A 185 -15.28 8.51 11.29
CA TYR A 185 -16.53 8.52 10.52
C TYR A 185 -17.65 7.77 11.25
N VAL A 186 -17.36 6.59 11.79
CA VAL A 186 -18.36 5.80 12.54
C VAL A 186 -18.88 6.57 13.77
N ASP A 187 -18.01 7.34 14.42
CA ASP A 187 -18.36 8.16 15.59
C ASP A 187 -19.09 9.46 15.21
N THR A 188 -18.82 10.02 14.02
CA THR A 188 -19.43 11.27 13.54
C THR A 188 -20.80 11.02 12.90
N TYR A 189 -20.90 10.04 12.00
CA TYR A 189 -22.10 9.73 11.22
C TYR A 189 -22.98 8.71 11.95
N THR A 190 -23.52 9.15 13.08
CA THR A 190 -24.23 8.27 14.03
C THR A 190 -25.59 7.78 13.56
N VAL A 191 -26.18 8.41 12.53
CA VAL A 191 -27.47 7.97 11.96
C VAL A 191 -27.34 7.32 10.58
N ALA A 192 -26.13 7.26 10.01
CA ALA A 192 -25.83 6.42 8.86
C ALA A 192 -26.25 4.97 9.11
N THR A 193 -26.63 4.27 8.04
CA THR A 193 -27.05 2.86 8.15
C THR A 193 -25.91 2.01 8.70
N ASN A 194 -26.25 1.02 9.54
CA ASN A 194 -25.27 0.11 10.10
C ASN A 194 -24.54 -0.68 9.00
N ALA A 195 -25.22 -0.99 7.90
CA ALA A 195 -24.59 -1.58 6.71
C ALA A 195 -23.43 -0.71 6.19
N SER A 196 -23.66 0.58 5.91
CA SER A 196 -22.61 1.47 5.38
C SER A 196 -21.46 1.69 6.37
N ARG A 197 -21.75 1.79 7.67
CA ARG A 197 -20.75 1.92 8.73
C ARG A 197 -19.90 0.66 8.86
N SER A 198 -20.52 -0.52 8.78
CA SER A 198 -19.82 -1.81 8.76
C SER A 198 -18.95 -1.96 7.51
N GLU A 199 -19.46 -1.63 6.32
CA GLU A 199 -18.70 -1.69 5.08
C GLU A 199 -17.47 -0.78 5.11
N MET A 200 -17.58 0.40 5.73
CA MET A 200 -16.45 1.29 5.93
C MET A 200 -15.38 0.69 6.85
N GLN A 201 -15.77 0.04 7.94
CA GLN A 201 -14.82 -0.62 8.84
C GLN A 201 -14.15 -1.83 8.17
N ILE A 202 -14.90 -2.61 7.38
CA ILE A 202 -14.36 -3.71 6.56
C ILE A 202 -13.36 -3.17 5.53
N ALA A 203 -13.72 -2.11 4.81
CA ALA A 203 -12.85 -1.51 3.81
C ALA A 203 -11.56 -0.97 4.46
N ALA A 204 -11.66 -0.36 5.64
CA ALA A 204 -10.50 0.10 6.40
C ALA A 204 -9.59 -1.06 6.84
N ALA A 205 -10.17 -2.17 7.31
CA ALA A 205 -9.41 -3.37 7.65
C ALA A 205 -8.76 -4.06 6.43
N GLY A 206 -9.29 -3.80 5.24
CA GLY A 206 -8.72 -4.24 3.97
C GLY A 206 -7.54 -3.40 3.46
N VAL A 207 -7.25 -2.24 4.07
CA VAL A 207 -6.10 -1.42 3.72
C VAL A 207 -4.87 -1.87 4.50
N SER A 208 -3.83 -2.30 3.79
CA SER A 208 -2.50 -2.55 4.35
C SER A 208 -1.87 -1.23 4.80
N PRO A 209 -1.25 -1.16 6.00
CA PRO A 209 -0.51 0.02 6.43
C PRO A 209 0.83 0.17 5.68
N SER A 210 1.29 -0.89 5.01
CA SER A 210 2.48 -0.86 4.16
C SER A 210 2.09 -0.73 2.69
N TRP A 211 2.81 0.12 1.98
CA TRP A 211 2.61 0.44 0.59
C TRP A 211 2.94 -0.74 -0.33
N SER A 212 2.15 -0.86 -1.39
CA SER A 212 2.23 -1.90 -2.39
C SER A 212 1.47 -1.47 -3.65
N ALA A 213 1.64 -2.23 -4.73
CA ALA A 213 0.88 -2.01 -5.97
C ALA A 213 -0.65 -2.04 -5.79
N ASP A 214 -1.16 -2.75 -4.77
CA ASP A 214 -2.60 -2.85 -4.50
C ASP A 214 -3.14 -1.69 -3.63
N SER A 215 -2.27 -0.87 -3.05
CA SER A 215 -2.65 0.16 -2.06
C SER A 215 -3.63 1.19 -2.62
N SER A 216 -3.49 1.59 -3.88
CA SER A 216 -4.42 2.52 -4.55
C SER A 216 -5.84 1.94 -4.65
N THR A 217 -5.97 0.65 -4.98
CA THR A 217 -7.26 -0.04 -5.07
C THR A 217 -7.90 -0.22 -3.69
N GLN A 218 -7.10 -0.59 -2.69
CA GLN A 218 -7.55 -0.71 -1.30
C GLN A 218 -8.06 0.64 -0.78
N LEU A 219 -7.30 1.72 -1.01
CA LEU A 219 -7.67 3.06 -0.56
C LEU A 219 -8.90 3.61 -1.31
N ALA A 220 -9.03 3.35 -2.62
CA ALA A 220 -10.22 3.71 -3.39
C ALA A 220 -11.48 3.01 -2.86
N THR A 221 -11.36 1.74 -2.45
CA THR A 221 -12.46 1.00 -1.81
C THR A 221 -12.85 1.64 -0.47
N PHE A 222 -11.85 2.02 0.34
CA PHE A 222 -12.09 2.75 1.58
C PHE A 222 -12.77 4.12 1.36
N ALA A 223 -12.31 4.89 0.37
CA ALA A 223 -12.89 6.18 0.03
C ALA A 223 -14.34 6.06 -0.47
N ALA A 224 -14.65 5.04 -1.26
CA ALA A 224 -16.03 4.76 -1.69
C ALA A 224 -16.94 4.44 -0.49
N ALA A 225 -16.46 3.65 0.47
CA ALA A 225 -17.20 3.33 1.69
C ALA A 225 -17.40 4.57 2.57
N ALA A 226 -16.40 5.46 2.68
CA ALA A 226 -16.52 6.73 3.36
C ALA A 226 -17.66 7.59 2.76
N ASN A 227 -17.73 7.68 1.42
CA ASN A 227 -18.81 8.40 0.74
C ASN A 227 -20.19 7.74 0.94
N ALA A 228 -20.26 6.40 0.99
CA ALA A 228 -21.48 5.68 1.27
C ALA A 228 -22.04 6.00 2.66
N VAL A 229 -21.16 6.13 3.67
CA VAL A 229 -21.55 6.55 5.03
C VAL A 229 -22.13 7.98 5.04
N VAL A 230 -21.50 8.94 4.35
CA VAL A 230 -22.01 10.32 4.29
C VAL A 230 -23.36 10.38 3.56
N THR A 231 -23.49 9.63 2.46
CA THR A 231 -24.74 9.55 1.70
C THR A 231 -25.84 8.95 2.55
N SER A 232 -25.57 7.82 3.21
CA SER A 232 -26.57 7.15 4.04
C SER A 232 -26.95 7.99 5.25
N GLN A 233 -26.03 8.71 5.89
CA GLN A 233 -26.34 9.69 6.94
C GLN A 233 -27.38 10.69 6.43
N THR A 234 -27.13 11.31 5.28
CA THR A 234 -27.99 12.35 4.72
C THR A 234 -29.39 11.81 4.44
N ASP A 235 -29.48 10.61 3.87
CA ASP A 235 -30.76 9.94 3.58
C ASP A 235 -31.52 9.62 4.88
N GLN A 236 -30.82 9.10 5.90
CA GLN A 236 -31.43 8.77 7.19
C GLN A 236 -31.88 10.02 7.96
N GLU A 237 -31.10 11.10 7.95
CA GLU A 237 -31.52 12.39 8.52
C GLU A 237 -32.79 12.93 7.85
N TRP A 238 -32.89 12.80 6.53
CA TRP A 238 -34.08 13.20 5.79
C TRP A 238 -35.30 12.36 6.18
N LEU A 239 -35.16 11.05 6.30
CA LEU A 239 -36.23 10.13 6.72
C LEU A 239 -36.71 10.42 8.15
N LEU A 240 -35.77 10.70 9.06
CA LEU A 240 -36.08 11.07 10.45
C LEU A 240 -36.82 12.41 10.55
N ALA A 241 -36.46 13.38 9.70
CA ALA A 241 -37.12 14.68 9.63
C ALA A 241 -38.50 14.63 8.94
N ASN A 242 -38.74 13.63 8.08
CA ASN A 242 -39.95 13.51 7.25
C ASN A 242 -40.61 12.13 7.37
N PRO A 243 -41.03 11.70 8.58
CA PRO A 243 -41.62 10.39 8.76
C PRO A 243 -42.98 10.31 8.04
N VAL A 244 -43.16 9.28 7.21
CA VAL A 244 -44.43 9.01 6.50
C VAL A 244 -45.59 8.84 7.48
N HIS A 245 -45.32 8.21 8.63
CA HIS A 245 -46.26 8.09 9.73
C HIS A 245 -45.59 8.52 11.04
N PRO A 246 -46.24 9.36 11.87
CA PRO A 246 -45.62 9.92 13.09
C PRO A 246 -45.21 8.86 14.12
N ASN A 247 -45.79 7.66 14.07
CA ASN A 247 -45.44 6.57 14.97
C ASN A 247 -44.19 5.79 14.54
N ARG A 248 -43.67 5.90 13.31
CA ARG A 248 -42.49 5.12 12.89
C ARG A 248 -41.30 5.31 13.83
N PRO A 249 -40.88 6.55 14.19
CA PRO A 249 -39.78 6.73 15.14
C PRO A 249 -40.06 6.14 16.53
N VAL A 250 -41.33 6.08 16.96
CA VAL A 250 -41.74 5.50 18.24
C VAL A 250 -41.59 3.97 18.20
N VAL A 251 -42.03 3.34 17.11
CA VAL A 251 -41.91 1.89 16.88
C VAL A 251 -40.45 1.48 16.85
N GLU A 252 -39.62 2.20 16.08
CA GLU A 252 -38.20 1.87 15.97
C GLU A 252 -37.46 2.09 17.29
N ALA A 253 -37.77 3.17 18.03
CA ALA A 253 -37.19 3.40 19.36
C ALA A 253 -37.59 2.29 20.33
N PHE A 254 -38.82 1.79 20.26
CA PHE A 254 -39.29 0.66 21.05
C PHE A 254 -38.50 -0.61 20.71
N ALA A 255 -38.39 -0.99 19.43
CA ALA A 255 -37.60 -2.14 19.01
C ALA A 255 -36.12 -2.03 19.44
N ARG A 256 -35.47 -0.86 19.23
CA ARG A 256 -34.08 -0.61 19.67
C ARG A 256 -33.91 -0.75 21.19
N SER A 257 -34.92 -0.38 21.97
CA SER A 257 -34.88 -0.54 23.44
C SER A 257 -34.89 -2.01 23.89
N LEU A 258 -35.36 -2.92 23.03
CA LEU A 258 -35.43 -4.35 23.28
C LEU A 258 -34.26 -5.13 22.64
N ALA A 259 -33.59 -4.54 21.65
CA ALA A 259 -32.52 -5.17 20.87
C ALA A 259 -31.21 -5.44 21.64
N GLY A 260 -31.13 -5.07 22.93
CA GLY A 260 -30.02 -5.47 23.81
C GLY A 260 -28.64 -4.99 23.36
N GLY A 261 -28.56 -3.85 22.66
CA GLY A 261 -27.34 -3.25 22.11
C GLY A 261 -26.99 -3.65 20.68
N VAL A 262 -27.79 -4.52 20.04
CA VAL A 262 -27.62 -4.84 18.62
C VAL A 262 -27.91 -3.59 17.76
N PRO A 263 -27.03 -3.22 16.82
CA PRO A 263 -27.33 -2.20 15.84
C PRO A 263 -28.44 -2.67 14.88
N VAL A 264 -29.54 -1.92 14.80
CA VAL A 264 -30.71 -2.27 13.96
C VAL A 264 -31.05 -1.13 12.99
N ASP A 265 -31.07 -1.48 11.70
CA ASP A 265 -31.62 -0.64 10.63
C ASP A 265 -33.10 -0.99 10.38
N PHE A 266 -33.91 0.00 10.02
CA PHE A 266 -35.33 -0.19 9.77
C PHE A 266 -35.70 0.16 8.34
N ALA A 267 -36.58 -0.65 7.75
CA ALA A 267 -37.22 -0.39 6.48
C ALA A 267 -38.74 -0.49 6.62
N TRP A 268 -39.45 0.20 5.74
CA TRP A 268 -40.91 0.26 5.76
C TRP A 268 -41.46 0.09 4.34
N ALA A 269 -42.50 -0.72 4.20
CA ALA A 269 -43.16 -0.98 2.93
C ALA A 269 -44.68 -1.10 3.13
N PRO A 270 -45.52 -0.91 2.10
CA PRO A 270 -46.95 -1.11 2.23
C PRO A 270 -47.32 -2.54 2.66
N GLU A 271 -46.55 -3.52 2.20
CA GLU A 271 -46.69 -4.93 2.53
C GLU A 271 -45.32 -5.56 2.78
N VAL A 272 -45.26 -6.48 3.74
CA VAL A 272 -44.09 -7.30 4.08
C VAL A 272 -44.56 -8.74 4.23
N ASN A 273 -43.90 -9.69 3.55
CA ASN A 273 -44.28 -11.11 3.54
C ASN A 273 -45.76 -11.37 3.21
N GLY A 274 -46.37 -10.53 2.36
CA GLY A 274 -47.78 -10.63 1.96
C GLY A 274 -48.79 -10.10 2.98
N HIS A 275 -48.32 -9.42 4.03
CA HIS A 275 -49.13 -8.80 5.07
C HIS A 275 -48.90 -7.28 5.12
N GLY A 276 -49.92 -6.50 5.45
CA GLY A 276 -49.86 -5.02 5.48
C GLY A 276 -51.12 -4.34 4.92
N LEU A 277 -51.93 -5.08 4.16
CA LEU A 277 -53.25 -4.64 3.71
C LEU A 277 -54.36 -5.09 4.67
N GLY A 278 -55.44 -4.29 4.72
CA GLY A 278 -56.63 -4.59 5.50
C GLY A 278 -56.34 -4.66 7.01
N ASN A 279 -56.61 -5.84 7.61
CA ASN A 279 -56.42 -6.09 9.04
C ASN A 279 -55.18 -6.94 9.38
N SER A 280 -54.24 -7.10 8.44
CA SER A 280 -53.00 -7.87 8.65
C SER A 280 -51.80 -6.95 8.71
N TRP A 281 -50.82 -7.24 9.56
CA TRP A 281 -49.54 -6.55 9.67
C TRP A 281 -48.41 -7.55 9.41
N GLY A 282 -47.32 -7.08 8.79
CA GLY A 282 -46.19 -7.91 8.40
C GLY A 282 -44.88 -7.37 8.93
N GLY A 283 -43.97 -8.29 9.22
CA GLY A 283 -42.60 -8.01 9.58
C GLY A 283 -41.64 -8.97 8.88
N TYR A 284 -40.38 -8.55 8.80
CA TYR A 284 -39.28 -9.37 8.35
C TYR A 284 -37.96 -8.89 8.98
N GLY A 285 -37.38 -9.73 9.84
CA GLY A 285 -36.08 -9.51 10.45
C GLY A 285 -34.96 -10.28 9.76
N THR A 286 -33.79 -9.66 9.64
CA THR A 286 -32.54 -10.36 9.27
C THR A 286 -31.42 -9.96 10.20
N TRP A 287 -30.39 -10.80 10.30
CA TRP A 287 -29.22 -10.55 11.12
C TRP A 287 -27.93 -10.86 10.36
N ASN A 288 -26.86 -10.19 10.75
CA ASN A 288 -25.50 -10.45 10.29
C ASN A 288 -24.59 -10.58 11.51
N THR A 289 -23.82 -11.67 11.58
CA THR A 289 -22.85 -11.95 12.65
C THR A 289 -21.41 -11.62 12.28
N ALA A 290 -21.14 -11.23 11.03
CA ALA A 290 -19.79 -10.96 10.54
C ALA A 290 -19.26 -9.61 11.05
N GLN A 291 -17.98 -9.60 11.47
CA GLN A 291 -17.02 -8.52 11.82
C GLN A 291 -17.53 -7.29 12.60
N TYR A 292 -18.67 -6.70 12.25
CA TYR A 292 -19.33 -5.56 12.89
C TYR A 292 -20.86 -5.73 12.97
N GLY A 293 -21.30 -6.97 13.20
CA GLY A 293 -22.67 -7.46 13.07
C GLY A 293 -23.80 -6.47 13.37
N TYR A 294 -24.77 -6.45 12.47
CA TYR A 294 -25.97 -5.61 12.53
C TYR A 294 -27.19 -6.43 12.10
N SER A 295 -28.38 -5.89 12.36
CA SER A 295 -29.63 -6.52 11.97
C SER A 295 -30.51 -5.52 11.22
N THR A 296 -31.45 -6.02 10.43
CA THR A 296 -32.45 -5.19 9.77
C THR A 296 -33.85 -5.67 10.13
N ILE A 297 -34.78 -4.74 10.29
CA ILE A 297 -36.20 -5.03 10.50
C ILE A 297 -37.01 -4.27 9.45
N THR A 298 -37.77 -4.98 8.63
CA THR A 298 -38.74 -4.38 7.71
C THR A 298 -40.14 -4.55 8.26
N LEU A 299 -40.92 -3.46 8.34
CA LEU A 299 -42.29 -3.47 8.86
C LEU A 299 -43.27 -2.97 7.81
N SER A 300 -44.50 -3.51 7.80
CA SER A 300 -45.57 -2.98 6.97
C SER A 300 -46.04 -1.61 7.46
N ASP A 301 -46.43 -0.71 6.56
CA ASP A 301 -46.78 0.68 6.89
C ASP A 301 -47.88 0.79 7.95
N ASN A 302 -48.85 -0.12 7.90
CA ASN A 302 -49.97 -0.16 8.83
C ASN A 302 -49.58 -0.55 10.28
N VAL A 303 -48.36 -1.06 10.52
CA VAL A 303 -47.80 -1.23 11.88
C VAL A 303 -47.70 0.13 12.56
N ALA A 304 -47.25 1.16 11.84
CA ALA A 304 -47.17 2.50 12.41
C ALA A 304 -48.58 3.11 12.60
N GLU A 305 -49.52 2.83 11.69
CA GLU A 305 -50.90 3.33 11.76
C GLU A 305 -51.66 2.78 12.98
N ARG A 306 -51.45 1.50 13.29
CA ARG A 306 -52.14 0.76 14.36
C ARG A 306 -51.41 0.77 15.69
N TRP A 307 -50.24 1.40 15.76
CA TRP A 307 -49.48 1.50 16.99
C TRP A 307 -50.28 2.24 18.09
N PRO A 308 -50.36 1.76 19.35
CA PRO A 308 -49.69 0.59 19.93
C PRO A 308 -50.66 -0.59 20.23
N GLU A 309 -51.44 -1.06 19.25
CA GLU A 309 -52.26 -2.28 19.42
C GLU A 309 -51.42 -3.47 19.91
N GLU A 310 -51.96 -4.28 20.83
CA GLU A 310 -51.22 -5.36 21.52
C GLU A 310 -50.53 -6.34 20.54
N GLY A 311 -51.27 -6.83 19.54
CA GLY A 311 -50.72 -7.70 18.49
C GLY A 311 -49.67 -7.02 17.61
N VAL A 312 -49.75 -5.69 17.42
CA VAL A 312 -48.75 -4.93 16.67
C VAL A 312 -47.46 -4.76 17.49
N GLN A 313 -47.59 -4.52 18.80
CA GLN A 313 -46.42 -4.51 19.69
C GLN A 313 -45.75 -5.88 19.73
N ALA A 314 -46.54 -6.95 19.85
CA ALA A 314 -46.03 -8.32 19.85
C ALA A 314 -45.30 -8.69 18.55
N LEU A 315 -45.80 -8.26 17.39
CA LEU A 315 -45.08 -8.39 16.11
C LEU A 315 -43.71 -7.69 16.19
N VAL A 316 -43.67 -6.43 16.62
CA VAL A 316 -42.40 -5.68 16.66
C VAL A 316 -41.39 -6.34 17.61
N VAL A 317 -41.85 -6.93 18.72
CA VAL A 317 -40.97 -7.70 19.61
C VAL A 317 -40.51 -9.02 18.96
N HIS A 318 -41.38 -9.71 18.22
CA HIS A 318 -41.02 -10.90 17.43
C HIS A 318 -39.91 -10.56 16.41
N GLU A 319 -40.08 -9.51 15.61
CA GLU A 319 -39.04 -9.08 14.66
C GLU A 319 -37.74 -8.65 15.35
N THR A 320 -37.83 -8.09 16.56
CA THR A 320 -36.65 -7.80 17.38
C THR A 320 -35.95 -9.08 17.85
N GLY A 321 -36.69 -10.19 17.98
CA GLY A 321 -36.15 -11.52 18.26
C GLY A 321 -35.26 -12.03 17.13
N HIS A 322 -35.64 -11.84 15.86
CA HIS A 322 -34.73 -12.10 14.74
C HIS A 322 -33.49 -11.21 14.80
N ALA A 323 -33.68 -9.93 15.12
CA ALA A 323 -32.57 -8.99 15.21
C ALA A 323 -31.56 -9.38 16.30
N ILE A 324 -32.00 -9.89 17.46
CA ILE A 324 -31.09 -10.24 18.56
C ILE A 324 -30.22 -11.46 18.25
N THR A 325 -30.56 -12.24 17.22
CA THR A 325 -29.76 -13.37 16.76
C THR A 325 -28.33 -12.98 16.41
N SER A 326 -28.06 -11.74 15.96
CA SER A 326 -26.69 -11.27 15.71
C SER A 326 -25.79 -11.29 16.95
N LYS A 327 -26.36 -11.02 18.13
CA LYS A 327 -25.69 -11.10 19.45
C LYS A 327 -25.75 -12.51 20.05
N CYS A 328 -26.80 -13.26 19.74
CA CYS A 328 -27.15 -14.52 20.39
C CYS A 328 -27.01 -15.77 19.51
N TYR A 329 -26.20 -15.68 18.47
CA TYR A 329 -26.08 -16.71 17.45
C TYR A 329 -25.74 -18.10 18.02
N ASP A 330 -24.87 -18.18 19.02
CA ASP A 330 -24.48 -19.47 19.63
C ASP A 330 -25.69 -20.16 20.30
N LEU A 331 -26.54 -19.39 20.97
CA LEU A 331 -27.75 -19.91 21.62
C LEU A 331 -28.82 -20.27 20.59
N TYR A 332 -29.00 -19.44 19.57
CA TYR A 332 -29.89 -19.70 18.44
C TYR A 332 -29.50 -20.97 17.65
N SER A 333 -28.20 -21.16 17.39
CA SER A 333 -27.73 -22.27 16.56
C SER A 333 -27.74 -23.62 17.29
N ALA A 334 -27.70 -23.60 18.63
CA ALA A 334 -27.71 -24.79 19.47
C ALA A 334 -29.12 -25.23 19.89
N ALA A 335 -29.22 -26.40 20.53
CA ALA A 335 -30.45 -26.80 21.21
C ALA A 335 -30.82 -25.78 22.32
N PRO A 336 -32.11 -25.47 22.53
CA PRO A 336 -33.28 -26.15 21.96
C PRO A 336 -33.74 -25.63 20.59
N PHE A 337 -33.10 -24.60 20.02
CA PHE A 337 -33.57 -23.94 18.79
C PHE A 337 -33.07 -24.62 17.51
N ASN A 338 -31.84 -25.13 17.49
CA ASN A 338 -31.24 -25.80 16.33
C ASN A 338 -31.36 -24.97 15.03
N SER A 339 -31.14 -23.66 15.13
CA SER A 339 -31.31 -22.71 14.02
C SER A 339 -32.75 -22.55 13.50
N ASP A 340 -33.77 -22.85 14.30
CA ASP A 340 -35.16 -22.50 14.02
C ASP A 340 -35.43 -21.04 14.41
N ASP A 341 -35.34 -20.17 13.40
CA ASP A 341 -35.40 -18.72 13.55
C ASP A 341 -36.77 -18.21 14.02
N GLU A 342 -37.85 -18.74 13.45
CA GLU A 342 -39.22 -18.38 13.82
C GLU A 342 -39.55 -18.84 15.25
N MET A 343 -39.08 -20.02 15.66
CA MET A 343 -39.20 -20.47 17.05
C MET A 343 -38.37 -19.65 18.02
N PHE A 344 -37.18 -19.20 17.62
CA PHE A 344 -36.36 -18.33 18.44
C PHE A 344 -37.02 -16.96 18.64
N ALA A 345 -37.47 -16.30 17.56
CA ALA A 345 -38.14 -15.01 17.61
C ALA A 345 -39.46 -15.05 18.40
N THR A 346 -40.26 -16.11 18.21
CA THR A 346 -41.50 -16.34 18.97
C THR A 346 -41.20 -16.54 20.46
N SER A 347 -40.19 -17.36 20.79
CA SER A 347 -39.77 -17.60 22.19
C SER A 347 -39.28 -16.32 22.86
N TRP A 348 -38.53 -15.51 22.11
CA TRP A 348 -38.06 -14.20 22.56
C TRP A 348 -39.22 -13.27 22.91
N ALA A 349 -40.19 -13.10 22.01
CA ALA A 349 -41.35 -12.23 22.21
C ALA A 349 -42.17 -12.62 23.44
N ILE A 350 -42.49 -13.92 23.57
CA ILE A 350 -43.22 -14.44 24.73
C ILE A 350 -42.41 -14.24 26.01
N SER A 351 -41.09 -14.47 25.97
CA SER A 351 -40.25 -14.24 27.14
C SER A 351 -40.33 -12.78 27.60
N MET A 352 -40.37 -11.83 26.67
CA MET A 352 -40.46 -10.39 26.95
C MET A 352 -41.85 -9.94 27.43
N GLY A 353 -42.82 -10.88 27.52
CA GLY A 353 -44.18 -10.62 28.00
C GLY A 353 -45.18 -10.28 26.90
N TYR A 354 -44.79 -10.42 25.63
CA TYR A 354 -45.65 -10.15 24.48
C TYR A 354 -46.18 -11.48 23.91
N ASP A 355 -47.18 -12.05 24.60
CA ASP A 355 -47.77 -13.39 24.34
C ASP A 355 -49.07 -13.32 23.51
N ASP A 356 -49.37 -12.19 22.86
CA ASP A 356 -50.51 -12.12 21.93
C ASP A 356 -50.20 -12.98 20.70
N GLY A 357 -50.90 -14.11 20.58
CA GLY A 357 -50.61 -15.10 19.56
C GLY A 357 -50.77 -14.64 18.11
N ASN A 358 -51.47 -13.53 17.84
CA ASN A 358 -51.58 -12.97 16.49
C ASN A 358 -50.34 -12.14 16.10
N GLY A 359 -49.57 -11.66 17.09
CA GLY A 359 -48.36 -10.87 16.86
C GLY A 359 -47.07 -11.59 17.21
N SER A 360 -47.07 -12.43 18.25
CA SER A 360 -45.86 -13.08 18.77
C SER A 360 -45.30 -14.17 17.83
N GLY A 361 -46.07 -14.61 16.83
CA GLY A 361 -45.74 -15.72 15.94
C GLY A 361 -46.43 -17.04 16.31
N GLU A 362 -47.01 -17.16 17.51
CA GLU A 362 -47.61 -18.43 18.00
C GLU A 362 -48.71 -18.97 17.08
N TRP A 363 -49.58 -18.11 16.53
CA TRP A 363 -50.65 -18.57 15.65
C TRP A 363 -50.13 -19.19 14.34
N LEU A 364 -48.99 -18.70 13.83
CA LEU A 364 -48.43 -19.11 12.54
C LEU A 364 -47.45 -20.28 12.69
N TYR A 365 -46.62 -20.25 13.73
CA TYR A 365 -45.50 -21.16 13.91
C TYR A 365 -45.68 -22.16 15.06
N GLY A 366 -46.72 -21.97 15.89
CA GLY A 366 -47.00 -22.77 17.06
C GLY A 366 -46.38 -22.18 18.33
N ARG A 367 -46.88 -22.63 19.50
CA ARG A 367 -46.37 -22.17 20.80
C ARG A 367 -45.02 -22.84 21.10
N PRO A 368 -43.96 -22.09 21.39
CA PRO A 368 -42.68 -22.66 21.81
C PRO A 368 -42.80 -23.39 23.16
N SER A 369 -41.87 -24.29 23.43
CA SER A 369 -41.79 -24.97 24.73
C SER A 369 -41.35 -24.00 25.84
N ASP A 370 -41.70 -24.32 27.09
CA ASP A 370 -41.21 -23.55 28.25
C ASP A 370 -39.67 -23.50 28.32
N GLU A 371 -39.00 -24.57 27.86
CA GLU A 371 -37.54 -24.63 27.74
C GLU A 371 -37.02 -23.62 26.71
N GLN A 372 -37.64 -23.52 25.54
CA GLN A 372 -37.29 -22.54 24.50
C GLN A 372 -37.53 -21.11 25.00
N ILE A 373 -38.68 -20.82 25.62
CA ILE A 373 -38.99 -19.49 26.17
C ILE A 373 -37.96 -19.10 27.24
N ALA A 374 -37.60 -20.02 28.14
CA ALA A 374 -36.59 -19.79 29.17
C ALA A 374 -35.18 -19.59 28.55
N ALA A 375 -34.83 -20.34 27.52
CA ALA A 375 -33.55 -20.20 26.83
C ALA A 375 -33.44 -18.83 26.12
N ALA A 376 -34.47 -18.41 25.37
CA ALA A 376 -34.48 -17.11 24.69
C ALA A 376 -34.35 -15.93 25.67
N ALA A 377 -34.90 -16.04 26.88
CA ALA A 377 -34.76 -15.01 27.92
C ALA A 377 -33.29 -14.73 28.32
N GLY A 378 -32.38 -15.67 28.08
CA GLY A 378 -30.94 -15.51 28.34
C GLY A 378 -30.24 -14.47 27.46
N CYS A 379 -30.90 -13.98 26.42
CA CYS A 379 -30.34 -13.03 25.44
C CYS A 379 -30.53 -11.53 25.75
N ARG A 380 -31.25 -11.23 26.85
CA ARG A 380 -31.57 -9.85 27.27
C ARG A 380 -30.37 -8.98 27.56
#